data_AF-A0A1I8A9N2-F1
#
_entry.id   AF-A0A1I8A9N2-F1
#
_cell.length_a   1.000
_cell.length_b   1.000
_cell.length_c   1.000
_cell.angle_alpha   90.00
_cell.angle_beta   90.00
_cell.angle_gamma   90.00
#
_symmetry.space_group_name_H-M   'P 1'
#
loop_
_entity.id
_entity.type
_entity.pdbx_description
1 polymer ?
#
loop_
_entity_poly.entity_id
_entity_poly.type
_entity_poly.pdbx_seq_one_letter_code
_entity_poly.pdbx_strand_id
1 'polypeptide(L)'
;MIDFKNVQRSASFHITRRTQAAVPFSAPIRLFKSTPRRTGPENADGSVNWTCPCLAHGSMVAHRCGFFFRPFYLCAKKADSKEVHRICANEFVNWNACLKRLNDTQREKMREAFLGTIKKEEEKS
;
A
#
# COMPACT_ATOMS: atom_id res chain seq x y z
N MET A 1 32.66 14.69 30.29
CA MET A 1 33.18 16.00 29.83
C MET A 1 34.06 15.72 28.62
N ILE A 2 33.68 16.21 27.43
CA ILE A 2 34.45 16.08 26.19
C ILE A 2 34.74 17.51 25.70
N ASP A 3 36.03 17.80 25.55
CA ASP A 3 36.62 19.10 25.28
C ASP A 3 36.51 19.46 23.79
N PHE A 4 35.94 20.63 23.49
CA PHE A 4 35.67 21.15 22.14
C PHE A 4 36.78 22.11 21.67
N LYS A 5 38.03 21.64 21.59
CA LYS A 5 39.15 22.40 21.01
C LYS A 5 39.75 21.68 19.82
N ASN A 6 39.12 21.77 18.66
CA ASN A 6 39.76 21.84 17.33
C ASN A 6 38.72 21.72 16.20
N VAL A 7 38.11 22.83 15.81
CA VAL A 7 37.46 22.96 14.50
C VAL A 7 37.91 24.27 13.89
N GLN A 8 39.03 24.25 13.17
CA GLN A 8 39.36 25.32 12.25
C GLN A 8 40.26 24.81 11.13
N ARG A 9 39.65 24.46 10.00
CA ARG A 9 40.32 24.55 8.71
C ARG A 9 39.37 25.16 7.69
N SER A 10 39.77 26.35 7.26
CA SER A 10 39.15 27.19 6.25
C SER A 10 38.92 26.45 4.94
N ALA A 11 37.70 26.57 4.42
CA ALA A 11 37.47 26.60 2.98
C ALA A 11 36.69 27.88 2.70
N SER A 12 37.35 28.87 2.11
CA SER A 12 36.72 30.06 1.55
C SER A 12 35.79 29.64 0.42
N PHE A 13 34.51 29.44 0.74
CA PHE A 13 33.46 29.44 -0.27
C PHE A 13 33.06 30.89 -0.53
N HIS A 14 33.48 31.42 -1.67
CA HIS A 14 32.88 32.62 -2.22
C HIS A 14 31.40 32.35 -2.46
N ILE A 15 30.54 32.81 -1.54
CA ILE A 15 29.11 32.89 -1.75
C ILE A 15 28.88 34.01 -2.77
N THR A 16 28.88 33.67 -4.06
CA THR A 16 28.28 34.54 -5.07
C THR A 16 26.79 34.62 -4.76
N ARG A 17 26.33 35.80 -4.32
CA ARG A 17 24.90 36.16 -4.22
C ARG A 17 24.23 35.87 -5.57
N ARG A 18 23.58 34.71 -5.68
CA ARG A 18 22.66 34.43 -6.77
C ARG A 18 21.40 35.25 -6.46
N THR A 19 21.22 36.33 -7.21
CA THR A 19 19.96 37.09 -7.24
C THR A 19 18.81 36.11 -7.41
N GLN A 20 17.94 36.02 -6.41
CA GLN A 20 16.66 35.32 -6.53
C GLN A 20 15.82 36.14 -7.51
N ALA A 21 15.76 35.69 -8.77
CA ALA A 21 14.75 36.17 -9.68
C ALA A 21 13.40 35.69 -9.13
N ALA A 22 12.55 36.64 -8.74
CA ALA A 22 11.17 36.38 -8.38
C ALA A 22 10.48 35.71 -9.57
N VAL A 23 10.13 34.43 -9.45
CA VAL A 23 9.27 33.76 -10.43
C VAL A 23 7.87 34.36 -10.32
N PRO A 24 7.33 34.98 -11.38
CA PRO A 24 6.01 35.57 -11.34
C PRO A 24 4.95 34.48 -11.11
N PHE A 25 4.13 34.67 -10.08
CA PHE A 25 3.05 33.78 -9.63
C PHE A 25 1.85 33.72 -10.60
N SER A 26 1.98 34.25 -11.82
CA SER A 26 0.93 34.34 -12.83
C SER A 26 1.05 33.26 -13.90
N ALA A 27 1.37 32.02 -13.51
CA ALA A 27 1.09 30.90 -14.38
C ALA A 27 -0.44 30.74 -14.46
N PRO A 28 -1.06 30.77 -15.66
CA PRO A 28 -2.48 30.49 -15.77
C PRO A 28 -2.74 29.11 -15.17
N ILE A 29 -3.72 29.03 -14.26
CA ILE A 29 -4.26 27.77 -13.77
C ILE A 29 -4.67 27.01 -15.04
N ARG A 30 -3.84 26.05 -15.47
CA ARG A 30 -4.26 25.09 -16.47
C ARG A 30 -5.43 24.39 -15.81
N LEU A 31 -6.63 24.68 -16.30
CA LEU A 31 -7.85 23.96 -15.97
C LEU A 31 -7.49 22.49 -16.18
N PHE A 32 -7.26 21.77 -15.08
CA PHE A 32 -6.97 20.34 -15.12
C PHE A 32 -8.17 19.73 -15.81
N LYS A 33 -7.96 19.35 -17.07
CA LYS A 33 -8.91 18.55 -17.85
C LYS A 33 -9.36 17.44 -16.92
N SER A 34 -10.65 17.37 -16.63
CA SER A 34 -11.22 16.34 -15.77
C SER A 34 -10.65 15.00 -16.21
N THR A 35 -9.91 14.36 -15.31
CA THR A 35 -9.28 13.10 -15.62
C THR A 35 -10.37 12.12 -16.08
N PRO A 36 -10.12 11.30 -17.11
CA PRO A 36 -11.09 10.31 -17.54
C PRO A 36 -11.50 9.48 -16.32
N ARG A 37 -12.80 9.14 -16.25
CA ARG A 37 -13.45 8.33 -15.20
C ARG A 37 -12.42 7.40 -14.56
N ARG A 38 -12.13 7.58 -13.26
CA ARG A 38 -11.12 6.76 -12.56
C ARG A 38 -11.39 5.30 -12.91
N THR A 39 -10.49 4.68 -13.66
CA THR A 39 -10.65 3.29 -14.07
C THR A 39 -10.78 2.48 -12.79
N GLY A 40 -11.91 1.78 -12.67
CA GLY A 40 -12.21 0.98 -11.50
C GLY A 40 -11.22 -0.17 -11.34
N PRO A 41 -11.45 -1.03 -10.34
CA PRO A 41 -10.65 -2.23 -10.14
C PRO A 41 -10.73 -3.24 -11.30
N GLU A 42 -11.65 -3.03 -12.24
CA GLU A 42 -11.89 -3.90 -13.38
C GLU A 42 -11.71 -3.13 -14.70
N ASN A 43 -11.13 -3.82 -15.66
CA ASN A 43 -11.07 -3.41 -17.05
C ASN A 43 -12.40 -3.74 -17.76
N ALA A 44 -12.59 -3.23 -18.98
CA ALA A 44 -13.81 -3.46 -19.76
C ALA A 44 -14.04 -4.95 -20.12
N ASP A 45 -12.98 -5.76 -20.13
CA ASP A 45 -13.02 -7.21 -20.35
C ASP A 45 -13.30 -8.01 -19.05
N GLY A 46 -13.53 -7.34 -17.93
CA GLY A 46 -13.74 -7.95 -16.61
C GLY A 46 -12.45 -8.43 -15.91
N SER A 47 -11.29 -8.27 -16.55
CA SER A 47 -9.99 -8.53 -15.91
C SER A 47 -9.70 -7.49 -14.83
N VAL A 48 -8.87 -7.84 -13.84
CA VAL A 48 -8.51 -6.89 -12.76
C VAL A 48 -7.51 -5.86 -13.29
N ASN A 49 -7.83 -4.58 -13.11
CA ASN A 49 -6.92 -3.48 -13.35
C ASN A 49 -5.94 -3.32 -12.17
N TRP A 50 -4.87 -4.11 -12.20
CA TRP A 50 -3.83 -4.10 -11.16
C TRP A 50 -3.09 -2.75 -11.02
N THR A 51 -3.22 -1.85 -11.98
CA THR A 51 -2.57 -0.53 -11.97
C THR A 51 -3.50 0.62 -11.56
N CYS A 52 -4.78 0.33 -11.26
CA CYS A 52 -5.74 1.39 -10.93
C CYS A 52 -5.25 2.21 -9.71
N PRO A 53 -5.56 3.51 -9.65
CA PRO A 53 -5.34 4.32 -8.44
C PRO A 53 -6.00 3.70 -7.20
N CYS A 54 -7.09 2.96 -7.38
CA CYS A 54 -7.83 2.26 -6.34
C CYS A 54 -7.04 1.15 -5.63
N LEU A 55 -6.07 0.55 -6.32
CA LEU A 55 -5.14 -0.44 -5.78
C LEU A 55 -3.79 0.21 -5.48
N ALA A 56 -3.84 1.47 -5.04
CA ALA A 56 -2.67 2.31 -4.76
C ALA A 56 -1.69 2.36 -5.95
N HIS A 57 -2.23 2.57 -7.16
CA HIS A 57 -1.48 2.57 -8.42
C HIS A 57 -0.64 1.29 -8.64
N GLY A 58 -1.17 0.14 -8.18
CA GLY A 58 -0.51 -1.16 -8.26
C GLY A 58 0.58 -1.43 -7.22
N SER A 59 0.85 -0.49 -6.31
CA SER A 59 1.83 -0.70 -5.24
C SER A 59 1.47 -1.85 -4.30
N MET A 60 0.18 -2.17 -4.09
CA MET A 60 -0.21 -3.33 -3.26
C MET A 60 0.30 -4.65 -3.84
N VAL A 61 0.28 -4.75 -5.16
CA VAL A 61 0.68 -5.95 -5.91
C VAL A 61 2.19 -6.00 -6.10
N ALA A 62 2.85 -4.85 -6.19
CA ALA A 62 4.30 -4.73 -6.24
C ALA A 62 4.97 -4.83 -4.85
N HIS A 63 4.20 -4.76 -3.77
CA HIS A 63 4.72 -4.92 -2.42
C HIS A 63 5.33 -6.33 -2.21
N ARG A 64 6.23 -6.48 -1.23
CA ARG A 64 6.82 -7.79 -0.87
C ARG A 64 5.80 -8.91 -0.59
N CYS A 65 4.58 -8.53 -0.21
CA CYS A 65 3.46 -9.45 0.06
C CYS A 65 2.44 -9.53 -1.07
N GLY A 66 2.73 -8.92 -2.22
CA GLY A 66 1.84 -8.85 -3.37
C GLY A 66 1.49 -10.23 -3.93
N PHE A 67 2.39 -11.21 -3.80
CA PHE A 67 2.14 -12.61 -4.13
C PHE A 67 0.93 -13.20 -3.38
N PHE A 68 0.77 -12.87 -2.09
CA PHE A 68 -0.38 -13.29 -1.28
C PHE A 68 -1.60 -12.39 -1.44
N PHE A 69 -1.38 -11.12 -1.79
CA PHE A 69 -2.48 -10.18 -2.04
C PHE A 69 -3.30 -10.56 -3.28
N ARG A 70 -2.65 -10.95 -4.38
CA ARG A 70 -3.33 -11.33 -5.63
C ARG A 70 -4.42 -12.40 -5.43
N PRO A 71 -4.15 -13.57 -4.82
CA PRO A 71 -5.17 -14.60 -4.61
C PRO A 71 -6.26 -14.13 -3.65
N PHE A 72 -5.91 -13.41 -2.58
CA PHE A 72 -6.89 -12.81 -1.67
C PHE A 72 -7.84 -11.88 -2.41
N TYR A 73 -7.31 -10.98 -3.23
CA TYR A 73 -8.10 -10.03 -4.00
C TYR A 73 -9.03 -10.71 -5.01
N LEU A 74 -8.54 -11.74 -5.71
CA LEU A 74 -9.34 -12.52 -6.66
C LEU A 74 -10.45 -13.31 -5.97
N CYS A 75 -10.20 -13.82 -4.75
CA CYS A 75 -11.24 -14.44 -3.95
C CYS A 75 -12.28 -13.40 -3.48
N ALA A 76 -11.82 -12.29 -2.91
CA ALA A 76 -12.67 -11.21 -2.40
C ALA A 76 -13.58 -10.61 -3.48
N LYS A 77 -13.08 -10.53 -4.72
CA LYS A 77 -13.85 -10.08 -5.89
C LYS A 77 -15.07 -10.98 -6.18
N LYS A 78 -14.96 -12.29 -5.93
CA LYS A 78 -16.03 -13.27 -6.19
C LYS A 78 -17.00 -13.40 -5.02
N ALA A 79 -16.56 -13.07 -3.82
CA ALA A 79 -17.34 -13.16 -2.60
C ALA A 79 -18.32 -11.98 -2.47
N ASP A 80 -19.45 -12.20 -1.78
CA ASP A 80 -20.24 -11.06 -1.30
C ASP A 80 -19.39 -10.25 -0.32
N SER A 81 -19.42 -8.93 -0.48
CA SER A 81 -18.67 -7.97 0.35
C SER A 81 -18.80 -8.20 1.86
N LYS A 82 -19.91 -8.76 2.35
CA LYS A 82 -20.14 -9.01 3.78
C LYS A 82 -19.41 -10.24 4.32
N GLU A 83 -19.04 -11.19 3.45
CA GLU A 83 -18.49 -12.50 3.86
C GLU A 83 -17.08 -12.78 3.34
N VAL A 84 -16.44 -11.80 2.70
CA VAL A 84 -15.06 -11.91 2.18
C VAL A 84 -14.09 -12.52 3.20
N HIS A 85 -14.19 -12.10 4.47
CA HIS A 85 -13.31 -12.58 5.53
C HIS A 85 -13.54 -14.06 5.89
N ARG A 86 -14.75 -14.59 5.68
CA ARG A 86 -15.09 -16.00 5.88
C ARG A 86 -14.72 -16.83 4.67
N ILE A 87 -15.17 -16.42 3.49
CA ILE A 87 -14.97 -17.14 2.23
C ILE A 87 -13.48 -17.22 1.85
N CYS A 88 -12.74 -16.12 2.05
CA CYS A 88 -11.34 -15.98 1.65
C CYS A 88 -10.39 -16.01 2.85
N ALA A 89 -10.78 -16.69 3.94
CA ALA A 89 -10.06 -16.66 5.21
C ALA A 89 -8.60 -17.13 5.07
N ASN A 90 -8.35 -18.17 4.26
CA ASN A 90 -7.01 -18.71 4.05
C ASN A 90 -6.08 -17.70 3.34
N GLU A 91 -6.57 -17.10 2.27
CA GLU A 91 -5.84 -16.09 1.50
C GLU A 91 -5.62 -14.84 2.34
N PHE A 92 -6.62 -14.44 3.13
CA PHE A 92 -6.52 -13.33 4.05
C PHE A 92 -5.44 -13.55 5.09
N VAL A 93 -5.38 -14.74 5.70
CA VAL A 93 -4.34 -15.10 6.68
C VAL A 93 -2.96 -15.10 6.04
N ASN A 94 -2.81 -15.69 4.85
CA ASN A 94 -1.52 -15.71 4.16
C ASN A 94 -1.01 -14.29 3.86
N TRP A 95 -1.89 -13.41 3.39
CA TRP A 95 -1.56 -12.01 3.13
C TRP A 95 -1.19 -11.25 4.41
N ASN A 96 -2.00 -11.37 5.46
CA ASN A 96 -1.75 -10.70 6.75
C ASN A 96 -0.50 -11.21 7.45
N ALA A 97 -0.24 -12.51 7.40
CA ALA A 97 0.96 -13.12 7.97
C ALA A 97 2.22 -12.56 7.32
N CYS A 98 2.21 -12.39 5.99
CA CYS A 98 3.31 -11.73 5.29
C CYS A 98 3.48 -10.26 5.70
N LEU A 99 2.38 -9.49 5.81
CA LEU A 99 2.44 -8.10 6.26
C LEU A 99 3.10 -7.99 7.63
N LYS A 100 2.71 -8.87 8.55
CA LYS A 100 3.23 -9.00 9.92
C LYS A 100 4.61 -9.68 10.02
N ARG A 101 5.18 -10.16 8.90
CA ARG A 101 6.46 -10.89 8.84
C ARG A 101 6.50 -12.13 9.75
N LEU A 102 5.38 -12.85 9.81
CA LEU A 102 5.29 -14.09 10.58
C LEU A 102 6.04 -15.23 9.89
N ASN A 103 6.70 -16.07 10.67
CA ASN A 103 7.20 -17.36 10.20
C ASN A 103 6.06 -18.36 9.99
N ASP A 104 6.36 -19.53 9.43
CA ASP A 104 5.33 -20.51 9.07
C ASP A 104 4.58 -21.06 10.29
N THR A 105 5.27 -21.29 11.40
CA THR A 105 4.63 -21.71 12.66
C THR A 105 3.66 -20.65 13.19
N GLN A 106 4.04 -19.38 13.15
CA GLN A 106 3.19 -18.26 13.57
C GLN A 106 2.02 -18.05 12.60
N ARG A 107 2.24 -18.26 11.30
CA ARG A 107 1.19 -18.21 10.28
C ARG A 107 0.14 -19.28 10.51
N GLU A 108 0.55 -20.51 10.86
CA GLU A 108 -0.39 -21.59 11.16
C GLU A 108 -1.22 -21.26 12.40
N LYS A 109 -0.59 -20.81 13.49
CA LYS A 109 -1.31 -20.37 14.69
C LYS A 109 -2.33 -19.27 14.40
N MET A 110 -1.97 -18.32 13.54
CA MET A 110 -2.89 -17.28 13.08
C MET A 110 -4.04 -17.87 12.27
N ARG A 111 -3.78 -18.86 11.42
CA ARG A 111 -4.81 -19.54 10.62
C ARG A 111 -5.80 -20.26 11.52
N GLU A 112 -5.31 -21.08 12.43
CA GLU A 112 -6.13 -21.84 13.38
C GLU A 112 -6.99 -20.91 14.24
N ALA A 113 -6.39 -19.83 14.77
CA ALA A 113 -7.12 -18.86 15.58
C ALA A 113 -8.24 -18.16 14.78
N PHE A 114 -7.93 -17.71 13.55
CA PHE A 114 -8.88 -16.97 12.72
C PHE A 114 -10.02 -17.87 12.19
N LEU A 115 -9.71 -19.08 11.73
CA LEU A 115 -10.73 -20.05 11.32
C LEU A 115 -11.56 -20.53 12.51
N GLY A 116 -10.94 -20.69 13.68
CA GLY A 116 -11.64 -21.02 14.91
C GLY A 116 -12.64 -19.95 15.34
N THR A 117 -12.34 -18.66 15.13
CA THR A 117 -13.31 -17.58 15.41
C THR A 117 -14.49 -17.61 14.44
N ILE A 118 -14.25 -17.88 13.16
CA ILE A 118 -15.33 -17.96 12.15
C ILE A 118 -16.31 -19.09 12.49
N LYS A 119 -15.80 -20.29 12.80
CA LYS A 119 -16.65 -21.45 13.17
C LYS A 119 -17.56 -21.16 14.37
N LYS A 120 -17.01 -20.50 15.41
CA LYS A 120 -17.79 -20.13 16.60
C LYS A 120 -18.90 -19.11 16.31
N GLU A 121 -18.70 -18.23 15.32
CA GLU A 121 -19.74 -17.30 14.89
C GLU A 121 -20.84 -18.01 14.10
N GLU A 122 -20.50 -19.03 13.32
CA GLU A 122 -21.47 -19.86 12.58
C GLU A 122 -22.34 -20.69 13.52
N GLU A 123 -21.78 -21.28 14.58
CA GLU A 123 -22.52 -22.05 15.59
C GLU A 123 -23.47 -21.20 16.44
N LYS A 124 -23.29 -19.87 16.45
CA LYS A 124 -24.12 -18.94 17.21
C LYS A 124 -25.28 -18.36 16.39
N SER A 125 -25.29 -18.56 15.08
CA SER A 125 -26.32 -18.07 14.16
C SER A 125 -27.42 -19.10 13.93
#